data_AF-A0A934R3B1-F1
#
_entry.id   AF-A0A934R3B1-F1
#
_cell.length_a   1.000
_cell.length_b   1.000
_cell.length_c   1.000
_cell.angle_alpha   90.00
_cell.angle_beta   90.00
_cell.angle_gamma   90.00
#
_symmetry.space_group_name_H-M   'P 1'
#
loop_
_entity.id
_entity.type
_entity.pdbx_description
1 polymer ?
#
loop_
_entity_poly.entity_id
_entity_poly.type
_entity_poly.pdbx_seq_one_letter_code
_entity_poly.pdbx_strand_id
1 'polypeptide(L)'
;MKTPIILASLSAVGLLSGYGVRRLASENSPATGRQTSLSAEAAPVNASTADVPGRPEKTISAGKPTLPEISVTRSTDTVASILALDPAKNYARIALWTGSASEGDLAEYWAGYKGGKRSVDVTDLIFLNWTRRNPQAAVAAVAGTGDDRYAWWSWAANDPQAALTASLSAGKGQQEQVACGIGDFNPDWLRTHLGQIPEEFRDDAFNRMRNWPDGQNPLESLKFMKENGMGFDHETFKSLVRKDPWTALDYLKENPAAGRQMYSSDNEAMTALVSILSQERPEDLERLAVQTPPGEAKRKMEQALFDRLLETDPAAALDQARETEAPLIAAQRMAKVALGVAATNPEKAFQIAGEILKANPVQLDIQRRIETANGSSWSVEAGAATELLNVLFSKDREKVLKLMDESCGDQKRPEVLYEYSGKWAESDLAGFTEWTNQQTGRLRGIAAQQIGNKLAGQGSYEEAIEWAATGTLPPEQAYTNILYQWSKTDSAAAAAWLDGSSLTDKQKNDYRSFLKNFPR
;
A
#
# COMPACT_ATOMS: atom_id res chain seq x y z
N MET A 1 -2.60 39.11 -54.14
CA MET A 1 -1.82 37.95 -54.62
C MET A 1 -2.23 36.74 -53.78
N LYS A 2 -2.80 35.72 -54.43
CA LYS A 2 -3.17 34.38 -53.95
C LYS A 2 -4.11 34.27 -52.72
N THR A 3 -5.41 34.26 -52.99
CA THR A 3 -6.38 33.30 -52.40
C THR A 3 -6.28 31.98 -53.24
N PRO A 4 -6.79 30.78 -52.84
CA PRO A 4 -7.93 30.52 -51.94
C PRO A 4 -7.71 29.26 -51.02
N ILE A 5 -8.57 28.73 -50.13
CA ILE A 5 -9.90 28.08 -50.25
C ILE A 5 -10.28 27.57 -48.83
N ILE A 6 -11.40 28.03 -48.22
CA ILE A 6 -12.71 27.32 -47.95
C ILE A 6 -12.74 26.57 -46.59
N LEU A 7 -13.38 27.15 -45.56
CA LEU A 7 -14.80 27.02 -45.09
C LEU A 7 -14.96 25.88 -44.06
N ALA A 8 -15.36 26.17 -42.81
CA ALA A 8 -16.76 26.20 -42.29
C ALA A 8 -17.27 24.77 -41.99
N SER A 9 -18.01 24.45 -40.93
CA SER A 9 -19.05 25.15 -40.14
C SER A 9 -19.40 24.20 -38.95
N LEU A 10 -19.65 24.68 -37.72
CA LEU A 10 -20.99 24.98 -37.13
C LEU A 10 -21.95 23.77 -37.23
N SER A 11 -22.58 23.20 -36.18
CA SER A 11 -23.31 23.75 -35.01
C SER A 11 -23.60 22.59 -34.04
N ALA A 12 -23.54 22.71 -32.70
CA ALA A 12 -24.55 23.24 -31.76
C ALA A 12 -25.97 22.63 -31.85
N VAL A 13 -26.42 22.09 -30.70
CA VAL A 13 -27.80 21.88 -30.11
C VAL A 13 -27.72 20.56 -29.31
N GLY A 14 -28.14 20.41 -28.04
CA GLY A 14 -28.89 21.23 -27.10
C GLY A 14 -29.80 20.35 -26.23
N LEU A 15 -29.63 20.45 -24.90
CA LEU A 15 -30.65 20.34 -23.82
C LEU A 15 -31.37 19.01 -23.49
N LEU A 16 -31.34 18.61 -22.21
CA LEU A 16 -32.44 18.68 -21.21
C LEU A 16 -32.03 18.00 -19.87
N SER A 17 -31.82 18.77 -18.77
CA SER A 17 -32.60 18.84 -17.50
C SER A 17 -32.66 17.55 -16.63
N GLY A 18 -32.50 17.52 -15.30
CA GLY A 18 -32.47 18.51 -14.22
C GLY A 18 -32.82 17.83 -12.86
N TYR A 19 -32.66 18.57 -11.75
CA TYR A 19 -32.92 18.26 -10.31
C TYR A 19 -31.82 17.50 -9.53
N GLY A 20 -31.33 17.97 -8.38
CA GLY A 20 -31.68 19.15 -7.58
C GLY A 20 -30.65 19.45 -6.48
N VAL A 21 -30.45 20.74 -6.23
CA VAL A 21 -29.69 21.30 -5.11
C VAL A 21 -30.64 21.53 -3.93
N ARG A 22 -30.24 21.11 -2.71
CA ARG A 22 -30.63 21.80 -1.48
C ARG A 22 -29.45 21.86 -0.51
N ARG A 23 -29.10 23.10 -0.18
CA ARG A 23 -28.14 23.64 0.79
C ARG A 23 -28.86 23.65 2.17
N LEU A 24 -28.26 23.41 3.35
CA LEU A 24 -27.36 24.29 4.10
C LEU A 24 -26.98 23.66 5.47
N ALA A 25 -25.80 24.08 5.94
CA ALA A 25 -25.40 24.36 7.33
C ALA A 25 -25.16 23.21 8.32
N SER A 26 -23.87 23.03 8.64
CA SER A 26 -23.39 22.75 10.00
C SER A 26 -21.92 23.20 10.09
N GLU A 27 -21.73 24.43 10.54
CA GLU A 27 -20.44 24.96 11.01
C GLU A 27 -19.99 24.24 12.29
N ASN A 28 -18.67 24.22 12.50
CA ASN A 28 -17.91 23.81 13.70
C ASN A 28 -17.19 22.44 13.63
N SER A 29 -15.96 22.48 13.12
CA SER A 29 -14.82 21.75 13.72
C SER A 29 -13.50 22.45 13.37
N PRO A 30 -12.56 22.59 14.34
CA PRO A 30 -11.35 23.37 14.17
C PRO A 30 -10.30 22.63 13.34
N ALA A 31 -9.51 23.42 12.62
CA ALA A 31 -8.45 22.99 11.72
C ALA A 31 -7.35 22.19 12.44
N THR A 32 -7.18 20.93 12.05
CA THR A 32 -5.94 20.19 12.25
C THR A 32 -4.89 20.69 11.26
N GLY A 33 -3.78 21.15 11.83
CA GLY A 33 -2.66 21.79 11.13
C GLY A 33 -1.97 20.88 10.13
N ARG A 34 -1.68 21.48 8.98
CA ARG A 34 -0.96 20.96 7.84
C ARG A 34 0.54 20.89 8.18
N GLN A 35 1.09 19.68 8.33
CA GLN A 35 2.54 19.48 8.37
C GLN A 35 3.11 19.73 6.96
N THR A 36 3.84 20.82 6.79
CA THR A 36 4.76 21.01 5.66
C THR A 36 6.08 20.33 5.99
N SER A 37 6.32 19.16 5.40
CA SER A 37 7.61 18.48 5.41
C SER A 37 8.61 19.28 4.58
N LEU A 38 9.58 19.92 5.23
CA LEU A 38 10.80 20.39 4.57
C LEU A 38 11.79 19.23 4.55
N SER A 39 11.85 18.52 3.43
CA SER A 39 12.88 17.52 3.16
C SER A 39 14.24 18.21 3.04
N ALA A 40 15.12 17.99 4.01
CA ALA A 40 16.53 18.28 3.85
C ALA A 40 17.20 17.09 3.13
N GLU A 41 17.69 17.36 1.93
CA GLU A 41 18.42 16.42 1.08
C GLU A 41 19.78 16.12 1.73
N ALA A 42 19.93 14.92 2.31
CA ALA A 42 21.19 14.46 2.88
C ALA A 42 22.07 13.85 1.77
N ALA A 43 23.29 14.37 1.62
CA ALA A 43 24.29 13.84 0.70
C ALA A 43 24.72 12.41 1.09
N PRO A 44 25.02 11.52 0.11
CA PRO A 44 25.36 10.14 0.40
C PRO A 44 26.75 10.01 1.03
N VAL A 45 26.82 9.44 2.23
CA VAL A 45 28.06 9.00 2.88
C VAL A 45 28.33 7.57 2.42
N ASN A 46 29.23 7.42 1.43
CA ASN A 46 29.75 6.11 1.04
C ASN A 46 30.76 5.61 2.08
N ALA A 47 30.34 4.71 2.95
CA ALA A 47 31.23 3.90 3.78
C ALA A 47 31.23 2.45 3.29
N SER A 48 32.16 2.14 2.38
CA SER A 48 32.44 0.76 1.97
C SER A 48 33.46 0.15 2.94
N THR A 49 33.03 -0.88 3.68
CA THR A 49 33.93 -1.78 4.40
C THR A 49 33.64 -3.19 3.92
N ALA A 50 34.45 -3.67 2.96
CA ALA A 50 34.51 -5.07 2.58
C ALA A 50 35.80 -5.67 3.15
N ASP A 51 35.62 -6.73 3.94
CA ASP A 51 36.68 -7.56 4.52
C ASP A 51 37.55 -8.19 3.42
N VAL A 52 38.86 -7.97 3.53
CA VAL A 52 39.89 -8.73 2.80
C VAL A 52 40.77 -9.43 3.83
N PRO A 53 40.79 -10.78 3.90
CA PRO A 53 41.63 -11.49 4.85
C PRO A 53 43.09 -11.49 4.36
N GLY A 54 44.01 -11.00 5.20
CA GLY A 54 45.46 -11.19 5.00
C GLY A 54 46.35 -9.93 5.00
N ARG A 55 45.98 -8.85 5.70
CA ARG A 55 46.86 -7.67 5.85
C ARG A 55 47.64 -7.71 7.18
N PRO A 56 48.98 -7.54 7.18
CA PRO A 56 49.76 -7.60 8.42
C PRO A 56 49.37 -6.48 9.38
N GLU A 57 49.25 -6.82 10.66
CA GLU A 57 48.97 -5.90 11.77
C GLU A 57 49.97 -4.74 11.78
N LYS A 58 49.53 -3.60 11.29
CA LYS A 58 50.22 -2.32 11.51
C LYS A 58 49.61 -1.74 12.77
N THR A 59 50.41 -1.67 13.84
CA THR A 59 50.06 -1.01 15.10
C THR A 59 49.76 0.46 14.82
N ILE A 60 48.48 0.80 14.66
CA ILE A 60 48.02 2.18 14.54
C ILE A 60 47.97 2.74 15.96
N SER A 61 48.94 3.60 16.27
CA SER A 61 48.93 4.42 17.48
C SER A 61 47.63 5.22 17.54
N ALA A 62 46.92 5.12 18.66
CA ALA A 62 45.66 5.78 18.94
C ALA A 62 45.83 7.30 19.08
N GLY A 63 46.01 8.00 17.96
CA GLY A 63 45.75 9.44 17.88
C GLY A 63 44.24 9.66 17.87
N LYS A 64 43.68 10.32 18.89
CA LYS A 64 42.29 10.78 18.85
C LYS A 64 42.07 11.55 17.54
N PRO A 65 41.09 11.18 16.68
CA PRO A 65 40.81 11.95 15.48
C PRO A 65 40.39 13.36 15.91
N THR A 66 41.23 14.35 15.60
CA THR A 66 40.87 15.76 15.74
C THR A 66 39.84 16.05 14.67
N LEU A 67 38.56 16.23 15.06
CA LEU A 67 37.53 16.67 14.14
C LEU A 67 37.97 18.00 13.50
N PRO A 68 37.75 18.20 12.19
CA PRO A 68 38.11 19.45 11.53
C PRO A 68 37.45 20.63 12.23
N GLU A 69 38.22 21.67 12.54
CA GLU A 69 37.72 22.90 13.15
C GLU A 69 36.84 23.62 12.12
N ILE A 70 35.52 23.48 12.28
CA ILE A 70 34.54 24.20 11.45
C ILE A 70 34.58 25.66 11.90
N SER A 71 35.04 26.56 11.03
CA SER A 71 35.00 28.00 11.29
C SER A 71 33.53 28.44 11.43
N VAL A 72 33.06 28.60 12.66
CA VAL A 72 31.69 29.03 12.94
C VAL A 72 31.59 30.52 12.62
N THR A 73 30.98 30.85 11.49
CA THR A 73 30.66 32.24 11.15
C THR A 73 29.71 32.79 12.21
N ARG A 74 30.20 33.71 13.05
CA ARG A 74 29.35 34.39 14.04
C ARG A 74 28.47 35.40 13.34
N SER A 75 27.21 35.51 13.79
CA SER A 75 26.35 36.59 13.31
C SER A 75 26.88 37.94 13.78
N THR A 76 26.79 38.95 12.91
CA THR A 76 27.06 40.37 13.25
C THR A 76 25.79 41.11 13.65
N ASP A 77 24.66 40.43 13.72
CA ASP A 77 23.38 41.01 14.11
C ASP A 77 23.35 41.43 15.58
N THR A 78 22.62 42.51 15.86
CA THR A 78 22.34 43.01 17.21
C THR A 78 20.95 42.56 17.65
N VAL A 79 20.65 42.62 18.96
CA VAL A 79 19.29 42.33 19.48
C VAL A 79 18.24 43.16 18.73
N ALA A 80 18.52 44.44 18.50
CA ALA A 80 17.62 45.35 17.77
C ALA A 80 17.42 44.92 16.31
N SER A 81 18.47 44.49 15.60
CA SER A 81 18.33 44.05 14.21
C SER A 81 17.54 42.74 14.10
N ILE A 82 17.66 41.83 15.08
CA ILE A 82 16.89 40.59 15.15
C ILE A 82 15.42 40.85 15.53
N LEU A 83 15.14 41.72 16.51
CA LEU A 83 13.77 42.07 16.91
C LEU A 83 12.96 42.72 15.79
N ALA A 84 13.63 43.37 14.84
CA ALA A 84 12.99 43.97 13.66
C ALA A 84 12.58 42.95 12.59
N LEU A 85 13.02 41.69 12.69
CA LEU A 85 12.72 40.65 11.71
C LEU A 85 11.31 40.06 11.93
N ASP A 86 10.67 39.62 10.84
CA ASP A 86 9.49 38.75 10.92
C ASP A 86 9.94 37.32 11.30
N PRO A 87 9.59 36.80 12.49
CA PRO A 87 10.04 35.49 12.97
C PRO A 87 9.67 34.34 12.02
N ALA A 88 8.51 34.46 11.34
CA ALA A 88 8.03 33.43 10.42
C ALA A 88 8.82 33.35 9.11
N LYS A 89 9.54 34.42 8.74
CA LYS A 89 10.28 34.50 7.47
C LYS A 89 11.80 34.44 7.66
N ASN A 90 12.28 34.63 8.89
CA ASN A 90 13.71 34.83 9.17
C ASN A 90 14.28 33.81 10.16
N TYR A 91 13.67 32.63 10.30
CA TYR A 91 14.10 31.59 11.24
C TYR A 91 15.61 31.29 11.16
N ALA A 92 16.15 31.08 9.95
CA ALA A 92 17.57 30.74 9.78
C ALA A 92 18.53 31.84 10.27
N ARG A 93 18.18 33.12 10.08
CA ARG A 93 19.00 34.25 10.55
C ARG A 93 18.94 34.37 12.07
N ILE A 94 17.75 34.19 12.65
CA ILE A 94 17.55 34.16 14.11
C ILE A 94 18.34 32.98 14.71
N ALA A 95 18.28 31.79 14.11
CA ALA A 95 19.02 30.60 14.54
C ALA A 95 20.53 30.85 14.55
N LEU A 96 21.08 31.39 13.45
CA LEU A 96 22.49 31.75 13.36
C LEU A 96 22.91 32.72 14.46
N TRP A 97 22.09 33.74 14.74
CA TRP A 97 22.36 34.71 15.81
C TRP A 97 22.30 34.07 17.21
N THR A 98 21.24 33.32 17.53
CA THR A 98 21.07 32.68 18.84
C THR A 98 22.22 31.72 19.20
N GLY A 99 22.83 31.07 18.20
CA GLY A 99 23.98 30.19 18.42
C GLY A 99 25.20 30.89 19.03
N SER A 100 25.37 32.19 18.75
CA SER A 100 26.46 33.02 19.27
C SER A 100 26.05 34.07 20.31
N ALA A 101 24.75 34.37 20.44
CA ALA A 101 24.22 35.37 21.37
C ALA A 101 24.62 35.08 22.82
N SER A 102 24.97 36.12 23.58
CA SER A 102 25.23 35.99 25.01
C SER A 102 23.94 35.72 25.79
N GLU A 103 24.07 35.37 27.08
CA GLU A 103 22.91 35.20 27.96
C GLU A 103 22.11 36.50 28.08
N GLY A 104 22.77 37.64 28.22
CA GLY A 104 22.13 38.96 28.23
C GLY A 104 21.43 39.31 26.92
N ASP A 105 22.03 38.98 25.77
CA ASP A 105 21.40 39.19 24.46
C ASP A 105 20.10 38.38 24.31
N LEU A 106 20.11 37.13 24.77
CA LEU A 106 18.93 36.25 24.74
C LEU A 106 17.83 36.76 25.67
N ALA A 107 18.20 37.27 26.86
CA ALA A 107 17.27 37.87 27.80
C ALA A 107 16.63 39.16 27.24
N GLU A 108 17.43 40.04 26.64
CA GLU A 108 16.97 41.28 26.02
C GLU A 108 16.04 40.98 24.82
N TYR A 109 16.44 40.01 23.97
CA TYR A 109 15.61 39.58 22.85
C TYR A 109 14.28 38.99 23.33
N TRP A 110 14.29 38.10 24.33
CA TRP A 110 13.05 37.55 24.89
C TRP A 110 12.13 38.64 25.46
N ALA A 111 12.67 39.62 26.16
CA ALA A 111 11.90 40.73 26.71
C ALA A 111 11.16 41.54 25.63
N GLY A 112 11.82 41.80 24.49
CA GLY A 112 11.18 42.45 23.34
C GLY A 112 10.24 41.54 22.56
N TYR A 113 10.57 40.26 22.44
CA TYR A 113 9.85 39.28 21.63
C TYR A 113 8.54 38.81 22.27
N LYS A 114 8.51 38.63 23.60
CA LYS A 114 7.38 38.00 24.30
C LYS A 114 6.06 38.77 24.20
N GLY A 115 6.12 40.09 23.97
CA GLY A 115 4.95 40.95 23.77
C GLY A 115 4.49 41.10 22.32
N GLY A 116 5.23 40.52 21.36
CA GLY A 116 5.00 40.68 19.93
C GLY A 116 4.31 39.49 19.25
N LYS A 117 4.39 39.44 17.92
CA LYS A 117 3.93 38.30 17.12
C LYS A 117 4.94 37.15 17.27
N ARG A 118 4.55 36.10 17.98
CA ARG A 118 5.41 34.94 18.27
C ARG A 118 5.21 33.78 17.30
N SER A 119 6.29 33.06 17.03
CA SER A 119 6.33 31.71 16.49
C SER A 119 6.77 30.72 17.58
N VAL A 120 6.21 29.50 17.56
CA VAL A 120 6.62 28.42 18.48
C VAL A 120 8.08 28.05 18.22
N ASP A 121 8.46 27.82 16.97
CA ASP A 121 9.82 27.41 16.60
C ASP A 121 10.89 28.41 17.06
N VAL A 122 10.61 29.71 16.94
CA VAL A 122 11.54 30.75 17.41
C VAL A 122 11.58 30.80 18.94
N THR A 123 10.47 30.50 19.62
CA THR A 123 10.45 30.39 21.08
C THR A 123 11.32 29.22 21.54
N ASP A 124 11.14 28.04 20.95
CA ASP A 124 11.92 26.84 21.25
C ASP A 124 13.42 27.10 21.00
N LEU A 125 13.76 27.72 19.87
CA LEU A 125 15.13 28.07 19.51
C LEU A 125 15.81 29.00 20.53
N ILE A 126 15.10 30.02 21.04
CA ILE A 126 15.63 30.92 22.08
C ILE A 126 15.91 30.12 23.34
N PHE A 127 14.93 29.35 23.83
CA PHE A 127 15.07 28.64 25.09
C PHE A 127 16.08 27.49 25.02
N LEU A 128 16.19 26.78 23.90
CA LEU A 128 17.24 25.78 23.66
C LEU A 128 18.64 26.40 23.78
N ASN A 129 18.85 27.60 23.21
CA ASN A 129 20.14 28.28 23.30
C ASN A 129 20.37 28.95 24.66
N TRP A 130 19.33 29.48 25.31
CA TRP A 130 19.45 30.15 26.61
C TRP A 130 19.73 29.14 27.72
N THR A 131 18.99 28.03 27.76
CA THR A 131 19.16 26.98 28.78
C THR A 131 20.49 26.25 28.67
N ARG A 132 21.08 26.16 27.48
CA ARG A 132 22.46 25.68 27.30
C ARG A 132 23.50 26.55 28.01
N ARG A 133 23.22 27.84 28.20
CA ARG A 133 24.14 28.82 28.82
C ARG A 133 23.86 29.02 30.29
N ASN A 134 22.60 29.26 30.64
CA ASN A 134 22.15 29.54 31.99
C ASN A 134 20.67 29.14 32.14
N PRO A 135 20.39 27.87 32.48
CA PRO A 135 19.02 27.37 32.56
C PRO A 135 18.23 28.02 33.70
N GLN A 136 18.88 28.39 34.81
CA GLN A 136 18.21 29.05 35.92
C GLN A 136 17.73 30.45 35.55
N ALA A 137 18.53 31.23 34.81
CA ALA A 137 18.11 32.54 34.32
C ALA A 137 16.95 32.44 33.33
N ALA A 138 17.00 31.47 32.41
CA ALA A 138 15.92 31.21 31.47
C ALA A 138 14.60 30.87 32.19
N VAL A 139 14.64 29.95 33.17
CA VAL A 139 13.47 29.58 33.99
C VAL A 139 12.95 30.78 34.79
N ALA A 140 13.83 31.54 35.43
CA ALA A 140 13.45 32.73 36.20
C ALA A 140 12.75 33.79 35.33
N ALA A 141 13.17 33.96 34.08
CA ALA A 141 12.61 34.94 33.15
C ALA A 141 11.15 34.66 32.74
N VAL A 142 10.68 33.42 32.90
CA VAL A 142 9.31 32.98 32.55
C VAL A 142 8.54 32.43 33.76
N ALA A 143 9.09 32.49 34.96
CA ALA A 143 8.45 31.97 36.17
C ALA A 143 7.07 32.62 36.39
N GLY A 144 6.05 31.80 36.63
CA GLY A 144 4.67 32.24 36.83
C GLY A 144 3.94 32.70 35.57
N THR A 145 4.53 32.49 34.39
CA THR A 145 3.89 32.74 33.09
C THR A 145 3.51 31.42 32.42
N GLY A 146 2.67 31.47 31.38
CA GLY A 146 2.37 30.27 30.57
C GLY A 146 3.49 29.83 29.64
N ASP A 147 4.63 30.54 29.63
CA ASP A 147 5.80 30.22 28.81
C ASP A 147 6.86 29.42 29.58
N ASP A 148 6.64 29.12 30.86
CA ASP A 148 7.56 28.35 31.71
C ASP A 148 7.89 26.98 31.13
N ARG A 149 6.92 26.34 30.46
CA ARG A 149 7.09 25.07 29.75
C ARG A 149 8.28 25.06 28.78
N TYR A 150 8.53 26.15 28.08
CA TYR A 150 9.61 26.23 27.09
C TYR A 150 10.98 26.16 27.77
N ALA A 151 11.16 26.87 28.88
CA ALA A 151 12.41 26.84 29.62
C ALA A 151 12.69 25.45 30.22
N TRP A 152 11.70 24.78 30.80
CA TRP A 152 11.87 23.45 31.40
C TRP A 152 12.11 22.35 30.36
N TRP A 153 11.32 22.34 29.29
CA TRP A 153 11.51 21.41 28.18
C TRP A 153 12.88 21.59 27.50
N SER A 154 13.29 22.84 27.23
CA SER A 154 14.61 23.12 26.64
C SER A 154 15.78 22.83 27.60
N TRP A 155 15.60 23.01 28.90
CA TRP A 155 16.63 22.62 29.87
C TRP A 155 16.83 21.11 29.83
N ALA A 156 15.74 20.34 29.85
CA ALA A 156 15.80 18.88 29.74
C ALA A 156 16.47 18.39 28.45
N ALA A 157 16.32 19.15 27.34
CA ALA A 157 17.01 18.86 26.09
C ALA A 157 18.55 18.91 26.23
N ASN A 158 19.07 19.86 27.01
CA ASN A 158 20.50 20.12 27.17
C ASN A 158 21.14 19.35 28.33
N ASP A 159 20.42 19.20 29.45
CA ASP A 159 20.89 18.53 30.67
C ASP A 159 19.70 17.85 31.37
N PRO A 160 19.33 16.62 30.95
CA PRO A 160 18.15 15.93 31.45
C PRO A 160 18.23 15.65 32.95
N GLN A 161 19.42 15.37 33.49
CA GLN A 161 19.61 15.07 34.91
C GLN A 161 19.43 16.31 35.80
N ALA A 162 20.06 17.42 35.43
CA ALA A 162 19.94 18.67 36.21
C ALA A 162 18.52 19.23 36.13
N ALA A 163 17.90 19.18 34.95
CA ALA A 163 16.51 19.61 34.76
C ALA A 163 15.55 18.78 35.62
N LEU A 164 15.70 17.45 35.63
CA LEU A 164 14.87 16.57 36.46
C LEU A 164 15.07 16.86 37.95
N THR A 165 16.32 16.99 38.39
CA THR A 165 16.61 17.30 39.80
C THR A 165 15.97 18.62 40.24
N ALA A 166 16.04 19.65 39.39
CA ALA A 166 15.45 20.96 39.67
C ALA A 166 13.91 20.93 39.65
N SER A 167 13.28 20.17 38.73
CA SER A 167 11.82 20.12 38.60
C SER A 167 11.13 19.42 39.77
N LEU A 168 11.82 18.50 40.46
CA LEU A 168 11.31 17.83 41.67
C LEU A 168 10.91 18.83 42.77
N SER A 169 11.56 20.00 42.83
CA SER A 169 11.23 21.07 43.80
C SER A 169 10.34 22.18 43.22
N ALA A 170 10.13 22.21 41.90
CA ALA A 170 9.44 23.31 41.22
C ALA A 170 7.93 23.11 41.09
N GLY A 171 7.46 21.86 40.97
CA GLY A 171 6.04 21.53 40.87
C GLY A 171 5.73 20.50 39.77
N LYS A 172 4.50 19.98 39.77
CA LYS A 172 4.05 18.94 38.82
C LYS A 172 4.14 19.37 37.36
N GLY A 173 3.71 20.60 37.05
CA GLY A 173 3.77 21.11 35.68
C GLY A 173 5.20 21.13 35.13
N GLN A 174 6.19 21.49 35.94
CA GLN A 174 7.59 21.50 35.52
C GLN A 174 8.14 20.07 35.33
N GLN A 175 7.71 19.12 36.16
CA GLN A 175 8.09 17.71 36.02
C GLN A 175 7.57 17.11 34.70
N GLU A 176 6.32 17.40 34.33
CA GLU A 176 5.72 17.02 33.03
C GLU A 176 6.55 17.56 31.86
N GLN A 177 6.92 18.84 31.88
CA GLN A 177 7.68 19.47 30.77
C GLN A 177 9.10 18.94 30.67
N VAL A 178 9.74 18.64 31.81
CA VAL A 178 11.05 17.97 31.82
C VAL A 178 10.95 16.55 31.29
N ALA A 179 9.94 15.77 31.69
CA ALA A 179 9.72 14.43 31.16
C ALA A 179 9.50 14.46 29.63
N CYS A 180 8.72 15.43 29.15
CA CYS A 180 8.55 15.67 27.73
C CYS A 180 9.89 15.95 27.00
N GLY A 181 10.70 16.87 27.53
CA GLY A 181 11.99 17.22 26.91
C GLY A 181 13.00 16.07 26.94
N ILE A 182 12.99 15.26 28.00
CA ILE A 182 13.79 14.02 28.06
C ILE A 182 13.37 13.07 26.94
N GLY A 183 12.07 12.84 26.76
CA GLY A 183 11.55 11.97 25.71
C GLY A 183 11.91 12.45 24.31
N ASP A 184 11.74 13.75 24.02
CA ASP A 184 11.99 14.30 22.68
C ASP A 184 13.48 14.24 22.27
N PHE A 185 14.40 14.47 23.20
CA PHE A 185 15.81 14.72 22.86
C PHE A 185 16.82 13.71 23.40
N ASN A 186 16.46 12.96 24.43
CA ASN A 186 17.40 12.14 25.18
C ASN A 186 16.91 10.69 25.34
N PRO A 187 16.62 9.97 24.24
CA PRO A 187 16.13 8.59 24.31
C PRO A 187 17.14 7.65 25.01
N ASP A 188 18.44 7.79 24.75
CA ASP A 188 19.50 7.03 25.43
C ASP A 188 19.49 7.23 26.94
N TRP A 189 19.30 8.49 27.37
CA TRP A 189 19.23 8.82 28.79
C TRP A 189 17.96 8.25 29.41
N LEU A 190 16.81 8.38 28.73
CA LEU A 190 15.52 7.87 29.16
C LEU A 190 15.58 6.35 29.41
N ARG A 191 16.21 5.59 28.51
CA ARG A 191 16.34 4.12 28.63
C ARG A 191 17.05 3.70 29.91
N THR A 192 18.04 4.47 30.36
CA THR A 192 18.86 4.15 31.53
C THR A 192 18.27 4.71 32.84
N HIS A 193 17.51 5.82 32.77
CA HIS A 193 17.10 6.58 33.94
C HIS A 193 15.58 6.72 34.10
N LEU A 194 14.78 5.91 33.40
CA LEU A 194 13.32 5.91 33.50
C LEU A 194 12.82 5.84 34.96
N GLY A 195 13.50 5.07 35.81
CA GLY A 195 13.18 4.94 37.22
C GLY A 195 13.27 6.25 38.03
N GLN A 196 14.04 7.23 37.54
CA GLN A 196 14.19 8.54 38.17
C GLN A 196 13.05 9.49 37.82
N ILE A 197 12.36 9.27 36.70
CA ILE A 197 11.19 10.07 36.32
C ILE A 197 10.01 9.62 37.19
N PRO A 198 9.30 10.56 37.86
CA PRO A 198 8.11 10.22 38.62
C PRO A 198 7.11 9.46 37.76
N GLU A 199 6.52 8.40 38.31
CA GLU A 199 5.71 7.45 37.56
C GLU A 199 4.58 8.12 36.77
N GLU A 200 3.94 9.13 37.36
CA GLU A 200 2.85 9.90 36.74
C GLU A 200 3.24 10.70 35.48
N PHE A 201 4.54 10.87 35.18
CA PHE A 201 5.04 11.58 33.99
C PHE A 201 5.83 10.69 33.01
N ARG A 202 5.92 9.37 33.27
CA ARG A 202 6.64 8.46 32.36
C ARG A 202 5.94 8.35 31.01
N ASP A 203 4.61 8.35 31.01
CA ASP A 203 3.81 8.33 29.79
C ASP A 203 4.07 9.58 28.92
N ASP A 204 4.33 10.74 29.53
CA ASP A 204 4.70 11.95 28.79
C ASP A 204 6.05 11.79 28.09
N ALA A 205 7.06 11.27 28.79
CA ALA A 205 8.36 10.98 28.20
C ALA A 205 8.24 9.94 27.06
N PHE A 206 7.43 8.90 27.25
CA PHE A 206 7.15 7.88 26.23
C PHE A 206 6.43 8.42 25.01
N ASN A 207 5.43 9.28 25.21
CA ASN A 207 4.72 9.93 24.10
C ASN A 207 5.68 10.81 23.29
N ARG A 208 6.56 11.55 23.96
CA ARG A 208 7.56 12.40 23.31
C ARG A 208 8.67 11.64 22.60
N MET A 209 9.13 10.51 23.13
CA MET A 209 10.11 9.64 22.48
C MET A 209 9.66 9.17 21.08
N ARG A 210 8.35 9.11 20.82
CA ARG A 210 7.79 8.73 19.51
C ARG A 210 7.70 9.88 18.51
N ASN A 211 7.89 11.14 18.95
CA ASN A 211 7.84 12.29 18.06
C ASN A 211 9.00 12.30 17.05
N TRP A 212 10.17 11.81 17.48
CA TRP A 212 11.39 11.82 16.70
C TRP A 212 11.93 10.40 16.60
N PRO A 213 11.96 9.80 15.40
CA PRO A 213 12.47 8.44 15.27
C PRO A 213 13.95 8.41 15.65
N ASP A 214 14.31 7.46 16.53
CA ASP A 214 15.69 7.34 16.98
C ASP A 214 16.58 6.82 15.85
N GLY A 215 17.17 7.74 15.09
CA GLY A 215 18.11 7.41 14.01
C GLY A 215 19.46 6.90 14.53
N GLN A 216 19.80 7.20 15.79
CA GLN A 216 21.09 6.82 16.36
C GLN A 216 21.07 5.40 16.88
N ASN A 217 20.06 5.01 17.66
CA ASN A 217 19.93 3.70 18.30
C ASN A 217 18.53 3.08 18.11
N PRO A 218 18.04 2.91 16.87
CA PRO A 218 16.64 2.53 16.61
C PRO A 218 16.25 1.17 17.19
N LEU A 219 17.15 0.17 17.15
CA LEU A 219 16.88 -1.16 17.71
C LEU A 219 16.64 -1.09 19.22
N GLU A 220 17.49 -0.34 19.93
CA GLU A 220 17.45 -0.23 21.38
C GLU A 220 16.23 0.55 21.84
N SER A 221 15.84 1.57 21.07
CA SER A 221 14.56 2.26 21.23
C SER A 221 13.36 1.32 21.06
N LEU A 222 13.33 0.51 20.00
CA LEU A 222 12.23 -0.45 19.78
C LEU A 222 12.13 -1.52 20.87
N LYS A 223 13.26 -2.03 21.36
CA LYS A 223 13.29 -2.97 22.50
C LYS A 223 12.75 -2.32 23.76
N PHE A 224 13.23 -1.11 24.07
CA PHE A 224 12.78 -0.36 25.24
C PHE A 224 11.28 -0.07 25.20
N MET A 225 10.75 0.37 24.06
CA MET A 225 9.32 0.61 23.88
C MET A 225 8.49 -0.66 24.12
N LYS A 226 8.95 -1.81 23.61
CA LYS A 226 8.30 -3.10 23.86
C LYS A 226 8.31 -3.49 25.34
N GLU A 227 9.46 -3.37 26.00
CA GLU A 227 9.64 -3.71 27.41
C GLU A 227 8.74 -2.87 28.33
N ASN A 228 8.44 -1.63 27.92
CA ASN A 228 7.59 -0.70 28.67
C ASN A 228 6.14 -0.63 28.14
N GLY A 229 5.71 -1.56 27.29
CA GLY A 229 4.32 -1.63 26.83
C GLY A 229 3.86 -0.50 25.90
N MET A 230 4.78 0.25 25.30
CA MET A 230 4.47 1.37 24.40
C MET A 230 4.01 0.93 23.00
N GLY A 231 4.13 -0.36 22.69
CA GLY A 231 3.80 -0.93 21.38
C GLY A 231 4.94 -0.77 20.37
N PHE A 232 4.58 -0.77 19.09
CA PHE A 232 5.52 -0.71 17.96
C PHE A 232 5.51 0.68 17.33
N ASP A 233 6.69 1.29 17.21
CA ASP A 233 6.87 2.60 16.56
C ASP A 233 7.38 2.45 15.13
N HIS A 234 6.54 2.84 14.17
CA HIS A 234 6.82 2.64 12.75
C HIS A 234 8.00 3.47 12.26
N GLU A 235 8.11 4.73 12.67
CA GLU A 235 9.18 5.62 12.17
C GLU A 235 10.55 5.20 12.71
N THR A 236 10.64 4.79 13.98
CA THR A 236 11.87 4.21 14.55
C THR A 236 12.25 2.91 13.84
N PHE A 237 11.27 2.06 13.48
CA PHE A 237 11.55 0.87 12.68
C PHE A 237 12.03 1.20 11.27
N LYS A 238 11.48 2.23 10.60
CA LYS A 238 12.00 2.69 9.31
C LYS A 238 13.46 3.16 9.44
N SER A 239 13.80 3.86 10.52
CA SER A 239 15.20 4.20 10.83
C SER A 239 16.06 2.96 11.01
N LEU A 240 15.55 1.91 11.66
CA LEU A 240 16.26 0.62 11.76
C LEU A 240 16.50 0.01 10.38
N VAL A 241 15.48 -0.06 9.51
CA VAL A 241 15.60 -0.62 8.15
C VAL A 241 16.67 0.10 7.34
N ARG A 242 16.69 1.43 7.38
CA ARG A 242 17.70 2.23 6.65
C ARG A 242 19.11 1.98 7.18
N LYS A 243 19.26 1.91 8.49
CA LYS A 243 20.55 1.73 9.17
C LYS A 243 21.10 0.32 9.01
N ASP A 244 20.28 -0.69 9.29
CA ASP A 244 20.65 -2.11 9.26
C ASP A 244 19.41 -3.00 8.98
N PRO A 245 19.18 -3.36 7.70
CA PRO A 245 17.99 -4.10 7.32
C PRO A 245 18.01 -5.58 7.74
N TRP A 246 19.18 -6.18 8.02
CA TRP A 246 19.26 -7.53 8.58
C TRP A 246 18.78 -7.54 10.02
N THR A 247 19.28 -6.60 10.82
CA THR A 247 18.81 -6.40 12.19
C THR A 247 17.31 -6.07 12.23
N ALA A 248 16.80 -5.29 11.27
CA ALA A 248 15.36 -5.04 11.13
C ALA A 248 14.56 -6.33 10.87
N LEU A 249 15.03 -7.19 9.97
CA LEU A 249 14.40 -8.47 9.68
C LEU A 249 14.43 -9.41 10.90
N ASP A 250 15.56 -9.48 11.60
CA ASP A 250 15.69 -10.30 12.82
C ASP A 250 14.78 -9.79 13.93
N TYR A 251 14.66 -8.47 14.11
CA TYR A 251 13.68 -7.88 15.01
C TYR A 251 12.26 -8.34 14.68
N LEU A 252 11.84 -8.39 13.41
CA LEU A 252 10.50 -8.89 13.04
C LEU A 252 10.30 -10.38 13.33
N LYS A 253 11.35 -11.21 13.22
CA LYS A 253 11.28 -12.64 13.57
C LYS A 253 11.11 -12.84 15.07
N GLU A 254 11.83 -12.06 15.88
CA GLU A 254 11.75 -12.10 17.34
C GLU A 254 10.45 -11.47 17.88
N ASN A 255 9.81 -10.63 17.07
CA ASN A 255 8.63 -9.85 17.44
C ASN A 255 7.47 -10.05 16.45
N PRO A 256 6.93 -11.27 16.31
CA PRO A 256 5.88 -11.54 15.31
C PRO A 256 4.60 -10.72 15.54
N ALA A 257 4.34 -10.26 16.77
CA ALA A 257 3.24 -9.35 17.08
C ALA A 257 3.42 -7.94 16.51
N ALA A 258 4.67 -7.47 16.35
CA ALA A 258 4.96 -6.19 15.70
C ALA A 258 4.56 -6.22 14.21
N GLY A 259 4.61 -7.39 13.58
CA GLY A 259 4.12 -7.61 12.22
C GLY A 259 2.62 -7.92 12.12
N ARG A 260 1.89 -7.97 13.24
CA ARG A 260 0.46 -8.31 13.29
C ARG A 260 -0.28 -7.26 14.11
N GLN A 261 -0.56 -6.10 13.52
CA GLN A 261 -1.54 -5.21 14.13
C GLN A 261 -2.92 -5.87 14.07
N MET A 262 -3.60 -5.91 15.22
CA MET A 262 -4.84 -6.67 15.43
C MET A 262 -6.00 -6.27 14.50
N TYR A 263 -5.91 -5.10 13.86
CA TYR A 263 -6.97 -4.54 13.01
C TYR A 263 -6.50 -4.10 11.62
N SER A 264 -5.20 -4.18 11.29
CA SER A 264 -4.76 -3.97 9.91
C SER A 264 -4.48 -5.33 9.26
N SER A 265 -5.07 -5.53 8.09
CA SER A 265 -4.92 -6.76 7.30
C SER A 265 -3.51 -6.99 6.78
N ASP A 266 -2.62 -6.00 6.96
CA ASP A 266 -1.30 -5.98 6.38
C ASP A 266 -0.21 -5.98 7.46
N ASN A 267 0.80 -6.82 7.26
CA ASN A 267 2.05 -6.82 8.01
C ASN A 267 2.82 -5.54 7.70
N GLU A 268 2.37 -4.40 8.24
CA GLU A 268 2.85 -3.04 7.96
C GLU A 268 4.36 -2.93 8.11
N ALA A 269 4.95 -3.59 9.11
CA ALA A 269 6.39 -3.56 9.34
C ALA A 269 7.17 -4.31 8.24
N MET A 270 6.73 -5.50 7.83
CA MET A 270 7.35 -6.20 6.69
C MET A 270 7.15 -5.42 5.38
N THR A 271 5.97 -4.83 5.18
CA THR A 271 5.69 -3.98 4.02
C THR A 271 6.61 -2.77 4.01
N ALA A 272 6.84 -2.12 5.15
CA ALA A 272 7.77 -0.99 5.27
C ALA A 272 9.21 -1.41 4.98
N LEU A 273 9.66 -2.56 5.52
CA LEU A 273 11.00 -3.11 5.23
C LEU A 273 11.19 -3.32 3.72
N VAL A 274 10.25 -4.03 3.09
CA VAL A 274 10.32 -4.33 1.66
C VAL A 274 10.23 -3.06 0.81
N SER A 275 9.35 -2.11 1.15
CA SER A 275 9.18 -0.86 0.42
C SER A 275 10.40 0.06 0.52
N ILE A 276 11.03 0.17 1.69
CA ILE A 276 12.24 1.00 1.84
C ILE A 276 13.38 0.38 1.05
N LEU A 277 13.59 -0.92 1.17
CA LEU A 277 14.68 -1.58 0.46
C LEU A 277 14.46 -1.60 -1.05
N SER A 278 13.24 -1.79 -1.54
CA SER A 278 12.98 -1.76 -2.98
C SER A 278 13.27 -0.40 -3.62
N GLN A 279 13.07 0.69 -2.87
CA GLN A 279 13.30 2.07 -3.32
C GLN A 279 14.75 2.52 -3.12
N GLU A 280 15.28 2.33 -1.91
CA GLU A 280 16.55 2.93 -1.48
C GLU A 280 17.75 1.97 -1.65
N ARG A 281 17.56 0.64 -1.55
CA ARG A 281 18.64 -0.37 -1.44
C ARG A 281 18.27 -1.72 -2.08
N PRO A 282 17.97 -1.79 -3.39
CA PRO A 282 17.43 -3.00 -4.04
C PRO A 282 18.37 -4.21 -3.96
N GLU A 283 19.69 -3.98 -3.96
CA GLU A 283 20.70 -5.03 -3.80
C GLU A 283 20.64 -5.69 -2.40
N ASP A 284 20.23 -4.96 -1.37
CA ASP A 284 20.00 -5.53 -0.05
C ASP A 284 18.72 -6.35 0.00
N LEU A 285 17.66 -5.90 -0.69
CA LEU A 285 16.43 -6.66 -0.82
C LEU A 285 16.68 -8.01 -1.49
N GLU A 286 17.49 -8.04 -2.55
CA GLU A 286 17.88 -9.29 -3.24
C GLU A 286 18.64 -10.23 -2.30
N ARG A 287 19.68 -9.74 -1.61
CA ARG A 287 20.45 -10.55 -0.65
C ARG A 287 19.57 -11.08 0.48
N LEU A 288 18.66 -10.27 1.00
CA LEU A 288 17.71 -10.68 2.04
C LEU A 288 16.72 -11.71 1.52
N ALA A 289 16.19 -11.56 0.31
CA ALA A 289 15.27 -12.55 -0.29
C ALA A 289 15.93 -13.93 -0.42
N VAL A 290 17.20 -13.97 -0.82
CA VAL A 290 17.99 -15.21 -0.93
C VAL A 290 18.16 -15.89 0.43
N GLN A 291 18.45 -15.12 1.48
CA GLN A 291 18.70 -15.63 2.83
C GLN A 291 17.41 -15.91 3.62
N THR A 292 16.27 -15.36 3.20
CA THR A 292 14.99 -15.55 3.89
C THR A 292 14.42 -16.94 3.58
N PRO A 293 14.04 -17.74 4.60
CA PRO A 293 13.37 -19.02 4.39
C PRO A 293 12.08 -18.89 3.59
N PRO A 294 11.63 -19.94 2.88
CA PRO A 294 10.34 -19.94 2.19
C PRO A 294 9.18 -19.54 3.12
N GLY A 295 8.35 -18.59 2.69
CA GLY A 295 7.26 -18.06 3.49
C GLY A 295 6.67 -16.75 2.95
N GLU A 296 5.79 -16.11 3.71
CA GLU A 296 5.17 -14.83 3.31
C GLU A 296 6.21 -13.71 3.12
N ALA A 297 7.18 -13.58 4.04
CA ALA A 297 8.22 -12.56 3.96
C ALA A 297 9.03 -12.67 2.67
N LYS A 298 9.55 -13.87 2.35
CA LYS A 298 10.28 -14.13 1.10
C LYS A 298 9.44 -13.79 -0.12
N ARG A 299 8.18 -14.24 -0.17
CA ARG A 299 7.27 -13.93 -1.29
C ARG A 299 7.07 -12.43 -1.49
N LYS A 300 6.94 -11.65 -0.42
CA LYS A 300 6.83 -10.18 -0.50
C LYS A 300 8.11 -9.55 -1.06
N MET A 301 9.28 -9.99 -0.61
CA MET A 301 10.56 -9.51 -1.12
C MET A 301 10.72 -9.84 -2.61
N GLU A 302 10.49 -11.09 -3.01
CA GLU A 302 10.55 -11.54 -4.40
C GLU A 302 9.52 -10.81 -5.28
N GLN A 303 8.33 -10.53 -4.74
CA GLN A 303 7.32 -9.76 -5.45
C GLN A 303 7.77 -8.32 -5.71
N ALA A 304 8.36 -7.65 -4.72
CA ALA A 304 8.89 -6.30 -4.89
C ALA A 304 10.09 -6.24 -5.85
N LEU A 305 10.96 -7.26 -5.83
CA LEU A 305 12.04 -7.39 -6.83
C LEU A 305 11.47 -7.57 -8.25
N PHE A 306 10.44 -8.40 -8.39
CA PHE A 306 9.75 -8.58 -9.66
C PHE A 306 9.06 -7.29 -10.14
N ASP A 307 8.35 -6.58 -9.26
CA ASP A 307 7.67 -5.32 -9.63
C ASP A 307 8.69 -4.25 -10.06
N ARG A 308 9.86 -4.20 -9.42
CA ARG A 308 10.96 -3.34 -9.88
C ARG A 308 11.46 -3.75 -11.27
N LEU A 309 11.68 -5.04 -11.52
CA LEU A 309 12.04 -5.51 -12.86
C LEU A 309 10.98 -5.17 -13.88
N LEU A 310 9.69 -5.28 -13.55
CA LEU A 310 8.60 -4.91 -14.43
C LEU A 310 8.67 -3.42 -14.85
N GLU A 311 9.10 -2.54 -13.96
CA GLU A 311 9.29 -1.11 -14.24
C GLU A 311 10.55 -0.82 -15.07
N THR A 312 11.67 -1.49 -14.76
CA THR A 312 12.98 -1.14 -15.33
C THR A 312 13.38 -1.98 -16.56
N ASP A 313 12.98 -3.25 -16.59
CA ASP A 313 13.29 -4.21 -17.66
C ASP A 313 12.18 -5.29 -17.77
N PRO A 314 11.07 -4.98 -18.49
CA PRO A 314 9.97 -5.91 -18.68
C PRO A 314 10.37 -7.24 -19.37
N ALA A 315 11.50 -7.26 -20.10
CA ALA A 315 11.99 -8.48 -20.73
C ALA A 315 12.61 -9.41 -19.67
N ALA A 316 13.50 -8.88 -18.82
CA ALA A 316 14.04 -9.63 -17.69
C ALA A 316 12.95 -10.07 -16.71
N ALA A 317 11.93 -9.22 -16.47
CA ALA A 317 10.77 -9.60 -15.67
C ALA A 317 10.03 -10.81 -16.27
N LEU A 318 9.85 -10.87 -17.59
CA LEU A 318 9.21 -12.00 -18.25
C LEU A 318 10.03 -13.29 -18.11
N ASP A 319 11.35 -13.21 -18.27
CA ASP A 319 12.22 -14.36 -18.11
C ASP A 319 12.21 -14.88 -16.67
N GLN A 320 12.30 -13.98 -15.68
CA GLN A 320 12.14 -14.33 -14.27
C GLN A 320 10.75 -14.95 -13.97
N ALA A 321 9.69 -14.46 -14.61
CA ALA A 321 8.35 -15.01 -14.45
C ALA A 321 8.28 -16.47 -14.96
N ARG A 322 8.95 -16.77 -16.08
CA ARG A 322 9.03 -18.13 -16.65
C ARG A 322 9.88 -19.08 -15.82
N GLU A 323 10.92 -18.58 -15.17
CA GLU A 323 11.79 -19.34 -14.27
C GLU A 323 11.15 -19.60 -12.90
N THR A 324 10.03 -18.95 -12.57
CA THR A 324 9.35 -19.13 -11.29
C THR A 324 8.76 -20.54 -11.18
N GLU A 325 9.25 -21.34 -10.24
CA GLU A 325 8.84 -22.76 -10.08
C GLU A 325 7.35 -22.94 -9.73
N ALA A 326 6.76 -22.00 -8.99
CA ALA A 326 5.36 -22.08 -8.58
C ALA A 326 4.42 -21.65 -9.73
N PRO A 327 3.66 -22.57 -10.36
CA PRO A 327 2.96 -22.27 -11.62
C PRO A 327 1.94 -21.14 -11.52
N LEU A 328 1.22 -21.03 -10.38
CA LEU A 328 0.29 -19.93 -10.16
C LEU A 328 1.03 -18.58 -10.08
N ILE A 329 2.17 -18.52 -9.37
CA ILE A 329 2.94 -17.27 -9.24
C ILE A 329 3.57 -16.89 -10.58
N ALA A 330 4.11 -17.86 -11.33
CA ALA A 330 4.59 -17.66 -12.69
C ALA A 330 3.48 -17.05 -13.57
N ALA A 331 2.28 -17.64 -13.55
CA ALA A 331 1.13 -17.13 -14.29
C ALA A 331 0.77 -15.68 -13.90
N GLN A 332 0.71 -15.35 -12.61
CA GLN A 332 0.42 -13.99 -12.15
C GLN A 332 1.49 -12.98 -12.61
N ARG A 333 2.77 -13.36 -12.52
CA ARG A 333 3.91 -12.52 -12.95
C ARG A 333 3.91 -12.30 -14.46
N MET A 334 3.78 -13.37 -15.24
CA MET A 334 3.65 -13.28 -16.69
C MET A 334 2.45 -12.40 -17.08
N ALA A 335 1.34 -12.51 -16.36
CA ALA A 335 0.17 -11.69 -16.62
C ALA A 335 0.41 -10.20 -16.37
N LYS A 336 1.13 -9.85 -15.30
CA LYS A 336 1.55 -8.46 -15.05
C LYS A 336 2.40 -7.89 -16.20
N VAL A 337 3.35 -8.67 -16.73
CA VAL A 337 4.12 -8.26 -17.92
C VAL A 337 3.21 -8.06 -19.12
N ALA A 338 2.31 -9.02 -19.37
CA ALA A 338 1.39 -8.98 -20.50
C ALA A 338 0.44 -7.76 -20.43
N LEU A 339 -0.05 -7.42 -19.23
CA LEU A 339 -0.87 -6.23 -18.99
C LEU A 339 -0.12 -4.95 -19.39
N GLY A 340 1.17 -4.84 -19.01
CA GLY A 340 2.01 -3.69 -19.36
C GLY A 340 2.20 -3.49 -20.87
N VAL A 341 2.17 -4.57 -21.66
CA VAL A 341 2.32 -4.49 -23.13
C VAL A 341 0.99 -4.58 -23.89
N ALA A 342 -0.13 -4.91 -23.25
CA ALA A 342 -1.41 -5.14 -23.95
C ALA A 342 -1.95 -3.91 -24.69
N ALA A 343 -1.61 -2.70 -24.23
CA ALA A 343 -2.01 -1.46 -24.88
C ALA A 343 -1.23 -1.17 -26.17
N THR A 344 0.07 -1.48 -26.20
CA THR A 344 1.00 -1.12 -27.29
C THR A 344 1.32 -2.28 -28.22
N ASN A 345 1.26 -3.51 -27.72
CA ASN A 345 1.52 -4.75 -28.44
C ASN A 345 0.57 -5.86 -27.96
N PRO A 346 -0.71 -5.83 -28.38
CA PRO A 346 -1.70 -6.84 -27.99
C PRO A 346 -1.31 -8.25 -28.45
N GLU A 347 -0.62 -8.39 -29.58
CA GLU A 347 -0.15 -9.69 -30.07
C GLU A 347 0.82 -10.37 -29.11
N LYS A 348 1.79 -9.61 -28.57
CA LYS A 348 2.69 -10.10 -27.53
C LYS A 348 1.93 -10.47 -26.25
N ALA A 349 0.92 -9.68 -25.87
CA ALA A 349 0.09 -10.01 -24.70
C ALA A 349 -0.74 -11.29 -24.91
N PHE A 350 -1.30 -11.52 -26.11
CA PHE A 350 -1.95 -12.76 -26.48
C PHE A 350 -1.01 -13.96 -26.46
N GLN A 351 0.23 -13.79 -26.95
CA GLN A 351 1.25 -14.83 -26.88
C GLN A 351 1.54 -15.24 -25.43
N ILE A 352 1.75 -14.25 -24.54
CA ILE A 352 2.02 -14.51 -23.12
C ILE A 352 0.79 -15.15 -22.45
N ALA A 353 -0.44 -14.70 -22.75
CA ALA A 353 -1.66 -15.32 -22.26
C ALA A 353 -1.78 -16.81 -22.67
N GLY A 354 -1.35 -17.14 -23.90
CA GLY A 354 -1.30 -18.53 -24.35
C GLY A 354 -0.29 -19.37 -23.58
N GLU A 355 0.89 -18.81 -23.26
CA GLU A 355 1.87 -19.47 -22.39
C GLU A 355 1.29 -19.72 -20.98
N ILE A 356 0.59 -18.73 -20.41
CA ILE A 356 -0.07 -18.84 -19.10
C ILE A 356 -1.11 -19.96 -19.11
N LEU A 357 -2.01 -19.97 -20.08
CA LEU A 357 -3.10 -20.97 -20.15
C LEU A 357 -2.57 -22.38 -20.40
N LYS A 358 -1.48 -22.54 -21.17
CA LYS A 358 -0.84 -23.86 -21.38
C LYS A 358 -0.16 -24.37 -20.11
N ALA A 359 0.49 -23.49 -19.36
CA ALA A 359 1.18 -23.86 -18.12
C ALA A 359 0.21 -24.08 -16.94
N ASN A 360 -0.90 -23.34 -16.91
CA ASN A 360 -1.88 -23.37 -15.84
C ASN A 360 -3.32 -23.20 -16.36
N PRO A 361 -3.90 -24.24 -16.99
CA PRO A 361 -5.21 -24.16 -17.64
C PRO A 361 -6.39 -24.03 -16.65
N VAL A 362 -6.16 -24.29 -15.35
CA VAL A 362 -7.26 -24.45 -14.37
C VAL A 362 -7.37 -23.31 -13.37
N GLN A 363 -6.26 -22.68 -12.99
CA GLN A 363 -6.25 -21.76 -11.84
C GLN A 363 -5.64 -20.41 -12.20
N LEU A 364 -6.50 -19.46 -12.58
CA LEU A 364 -6.11 -18.07 -12.87
C LEU A 364 -6.30 -17.14 -11.67
N ASP A 365 -7.17 -17.52 -10.73
CA ASP A 365 -7.45 -16.77 -9.51
C ASP A 365 -6.64 -17.27 -8.31
N ILE A 366 -6.40 -16.36 -7.38
CA ILE A 366 -5.77 -16.66 -6.11
C ILE A 366 -6.86 -17.12 -5.15
N GLN A 367 -6.85 -18.41 -4.83
CA GLN A 367 -7.74 -18.98 -3.82
C GLN A 367 -7.00 -19.07 -2.50
N ARG A 368 -7.54 -18.42 -1.46
CA ARG A 368 -7.04 -18.56 -0.09
C ARG A 368 -8.04 -19.39 0.71
N ARG A 369 -7.54 -20.42 1.37
CA ARG A 369 -8.29 -21.23 2.33
C ARG A 369 -7.73 -20.97 3.71
N ILE A 370 -8.58 -20.52 4.62
CA ILE A 370 -8.24 -20.40 6.03
C ILE A 370 -8.87 -21.59 6.74
N GLU A 371 -8.05 -22.40 7.38
CA GLU A 371 -8.50 -23.50 8.22
C GLU A 371 -8.51 -23.05 9.68
N THR A 372 -9.65 -23.21 10.33
CA THR A 372 -9.84 -22.96 11.75
C THR A 372 -10.32 -24.25 12.42
N ALA A 373 -10.24 -24.33 13.75
CA ALA A 373 -10.77 -25.46 14.49
C ALA A 373 -12.28 -25.71 14.23
N ASN A 374 -13.03 -24.69 13.81
CA ASN A 374 -14.48 -24.73 13.61
C ASN A 374 -14.91 -24.81 12.14
N GLY A 375 -13.97 -24.97 11.20
CA GLY A 375 -14.29 -25.07 9.76
C GLY A 375 -13.26 -24.38 8.86
N SER A 376 -13.58 -24.31 7.57
CA SER A 376 -12.76 -23.58 6.58
C SER A 376 -13.55 -22.44 5.96
N SER A 377 -12.87 -21.31 5.71
CA SER A 377 -13.37 -20.22 4.88
C SER A 377 -12.53 -20.11 3.63
N TRP A 378 -13.18 -19.79 2.51
CA TRP A 378 -12.54 -19.58 1.22
C TRP A 378 -12.72 -18.13 0.79
N SER A 379 -11.65 -17.53 0.27
CA SER A 379 -11.72 -16.29 -0.48
C SER A 379 -11.10 -16.50 -1.85
N VAL A 380 -11.78 -16.02 -2.89
CA VAL A 380 -11.26 -15.97 -4.25
C VAL A 380 -10.96 -14.51 -4.55
N GLU A 381 -9.72 -14.23 -4.91
CA GLU A 381 -9.26 -12.91 -5.32
C GLU A 381 -8.89 -12.99 -6.80
N ALA A 382 -9.47 -12.09 -7.61
CA ALA A 382 -9.16 -12.02 -9.03
C ALA A 382 -7.67 -11.71 -9.22
N GLY A 383 -6.96 -12.59 -9.91
CA GLY A 383 -5.55 -12.41 -10.19
C GLY A 383 -5.29 -11.51 -11.40
N ALA A 384 -4.04 -11.08 -11.57
CA ALA A 384 -3.54 -10.41 -12.77
C ALA A 384 -3.79 -11.24 -14.04
N ALA A 385 -3.80 -12.58 -13.95
CA ALA A 385 -4.12 -13.46 -15.09
C ALA A 385 -5.59 -13.29 -15.56
N THR A 386 -6.53 -13.23 -14.61
CA THR A 386 -7.94 -12.97 -14.89
C THR A 386 -8.14 -11.56 -15.43
N GLU A 387 -7.44 -10.57 -14.86
CA GLU A 387 -7.42 -9.19 -15.37
C GLU A 387 -6.91 -9.11 -16.81
N LEU A 388 -5.78 -9.77 -17.13
CA LEU A 388 -5.24 -9.86 -18.48
C LEU A 388 -6.26 -10.39 -19.47
N LEU A 389 -6.92 -11.50 -19.14
CA LEU A 389 -7.91 -12.09 -20.04
C LEU A 389 -9.12 -11.17 -20.23
N ASN A 390 -9.56 -10.44 -19.22
CA ASN A 390 -10.60 -9.42 -19.37
C ASN A 390 -10.15 -8.28 -20.31
N VAL A 391 -8.91 -7.80 -20.18
CA VAL A 391 -8.34 -6.77 -21.07
C VAL A 391 -8.25 -7.28 -22.50
N LEU A 392 -7.72 -8.49 -22.72
CA LEU A 392 -7.61 -9.09 -24.04
C LEU A 392 -8.98 -9.37 -24.66
N PHE A 393 -9.95 -9.80 -23.85
CA PHE A 393 -11.30 -10.08 -24.32
C PHE A 393 -12.03 -8.81 -24.79
N SER A 394 -11.78 -7.67 -24.12
CA SER A 394 -12.30 -6.39 -24.60
C SER A 394 -11.72 -5.93 -25.94
N LYS A 395 -10.53 -6.44 -26.30
CA LYS A 395 -9.83 -6.11 -27.57
C LYS A 395 -10.22 -7.07 -28.70
N ASP A 396 -10.27 -8.37 -28.42
CA ASP A 396 -10.58 -9.41 -29.41
C ASP A 396 -11.16 -10.65 -28.71
N ARG A 397 -12.50 -10.73 -28.69
CA ARG A 397 -13.26 -11.79 -28.01
C ARG A 397 -13.04 -13.15 -28.65
N GLU A 398 -13.05 -13.19 -29.98
CA GLU A 398 -12.88 -14.43 -30.77
C GLU A 398 -11.54 -15.07 -30.48
N LYS A 399 -10.48 -14.24 -30.49
CA LYS A 399 -9.12 -14.71 -30.24
C LYS A 399 -8.94 -15.21 -28.81
N VAL A 400 -9.56 -14.58 -27.81
CA VAL A 400 -9.54 -15.09 -26.43
C VAL A 400 -10.22 -16.46 -26.32
N LEU A 401 -11.41 -16.64 -26.89
CA LEU A 401 -12.12 -17.93 -26.81
C LEU A 401 -11.35 -19.03 -27.56
N LYS A 402 -10.79 -18.72 -28.73
CA LYS A 402 -9.93 -19.64 -29.47
C LYS A 402 -8.68 -20.02 -28.67
N LEU A 403 -8.01 -19.04 -28.06
CA LEU A 403 -6.84 -19.26 -27.23
C LEU A 403 -7.14 -20.19 -26.04
N MET A 404 -8.30 -20.01 -25.40
CA MET A 404 -8.76 -20.87 -24.31
C MET A 404 -9.03 -22.30 -24.77
N ASP A 405 -9.70 -22.48 -25.91
CA ASP A 405 -9.98 -23.80 -26.49
C ASP A 405 -8.68 -24.55 -26.81
N GLU A 406 -7.74 -23.89 -27.49
CA GLU A 406 -6.44 -24.46 -27.86
C GLU A 406 -5.57 -24.79 -26.65
N SER A 407 -5.65 -23.99 -25.57
CA SER A 407 -4.79 -24.15 -24.40
C SER A 407 -5.35 -25.12 -23.35
N CYS A 408 -6.67 -25.25 -23.24
CA CYS A 408 -7.30 -26.13 -22.26
C CYS A 408 -7.40 -27.59 -22.73
N GLY A 409 -7.29 -27.85 -24.05
CA GLY A 409 -7.39 -29.20 -24.63
C GLY A 409 -8.63 -29.95 -24.14
N ASP A 410 -8.58 -31.28 -24.06
CA ASP A 410 -9.68 -32.12 -23.55
C ASP A 410 -9.89 -32.04 -22.01
N GLN A 411 -9.18 -31.17 -21.30
CA GLN A 411 -9.33 -31.09 -19.85
C GLN A 411 -10.75 -30.67 -19.44
N LYS A 412 -11.24 -31.33 -18.38
CA LYS A 412 -12.62 -31.38 -17.88
C LYS A 412 -13.16 -30.08 -17.27
N ARG A 413 -12.47 -28.96 -17.47
CA ARG A 413 -12.79 -27.69 -16.82
C ARG A 413 -13.05 -26.57 -17.83
N PRO A 414 -14.25 -26.56 -18.44
CA PRO A 414 -14.69 -25.52 -19.36
C PRO A 414 -15.09 -24.23 -18.64
N GLU A 415 -14.87 -24.06 -17.33
CA GLU A 415 -15.47 -22.95 -16.56
C GLU A 415 -15.01 -21.58 -17.06
N VAL A 416 -13.71 -21.40 -17.34
CA VAL A 416 -13.20 -20.13 -17.87
C VAL A 416 -13.79 -19.86 -19.27
N LEU A 417 -13.76 -20.86 -20.16
CA LEU A 417 -14.35 -20.73 -21.49
C LEU A 417 -15.86 -20.44 -21.43
N TYR A 418 -16.56 -21.09 -20.50
CA TYR A 418 -17.98 -20.90 -20.23
C TYR A 418 -18.24 -19.48 -19.73
N GLU A 419 -17.45 -18.97 -18.78
CA GLU A 419 -17.56 -17.62 -18.24
C GLU A 419 -17.40 -16.56 -19.34
N TYR A 420 -16.34 -16.64 -20.15
CA TYR A 420 -16.10 -15.65 -21.21
C TYR A 420 -17.11 -15.76 -22.37
N SER A 421 -17.59 -16.96 -22.67
CA SER A 421 -18.69 -17.17 -23.62
C SER A 421 -19.98 -16.51 -23.11
N GLY A 422 -20.29 -16.68 -21.81
CA GLY A 422 -21.41 -16.01 -21.15
C GLY A 422 -21.27 -14.48 -21.20
N LYS A 423 -20.09 -13.94 -20.87
CA LYS A 423 -19.77 -12.50 -20.97
C LYS A 423 -19.99 -11.95 -22.39
N TRP A 424 -19.64 -12.71 -23.43
CA TRP A 424 -19.94 -12.28 -24.80
C TRP A 424 -21.45 -12.28 -25.06
N ALA A 425 -22.12 -13.41 -24.82
CA ALA A 425 -23.56 -13.53 -25.04
C ALA A 425 -24.39 -12.48 -24.28
N GLU A 426 -23.92 -12.07 -23.10
CA GLU A 426 -24.53 -11.01 -22.31
C GLU A 426 -24.39 -9.61 -22.93
N SER A 427 -23.24 -9.30 -23.52
CA SER A 427 -22.93 -7.98 -24.06
C SER A 427 -23.33 -7.81 -25.53
N ASP A 428 -23.30 -8.88 -26.31
CA ASP A 428 -23.53 -8.89 -27.75
C ASP A 428 -23.95 -10.30 -28.20
N LEU A 429 -25.22 -10.65 -27.94
CA LEU A 429 -25.78 -11.95 -28.30
C LEU A 429 -25.74 -12.20 -29.82
N ALA A 430 -26.05 -11.18 -30.62
CA ALA A 430 -26.09 -11.31 -32.08
C ALA A 430 -24.71 -11.66 -32.66
N GLY A 431 -23.68 -10.90 -32.28
CA GLY A 431 -22.30 -11.18 -32.71
C GLY A 431 -21.80 -12.52 -32.19
N PHE A 432 -22.13 -12.89 -30.94
CA PHE A 432 -21.76 -14.19 -30.39
C PHE A 432 -22.42 -15.36 -31.13
N THR A 433 -23.70 -15.22 -31.51
CA THR A 433 -24.43 -16.20 -32.32
C THR A 433 -23.83 -16.35 -33.72
N GLU A 434 -23.50 -15.23 -34.38
CA GLU A 434 -22.84 -15.26 -35.69
C GLU A 434 -21.49 -16.00 -35.63
N TRP A 435 -20.66 -15.67 -34.66
CA TRP A 435 -19.39 -16.35 -34.43
C TRP A 435 -19.57 -17.84 -34.13
N THR A 436 -20.53 -18.19 -33.28
CA THR A 436 -20.81 -19.59 -32.88
C THR A 436 -21.19 -20.45 -34.09
N ASN A 437 -21.93 -19.88 -35.04
CA ASN A 437 -22.32 -20.61 -36.25
C ASN A 437 -21.13 -20.99 -37.14
N GLN A 438 -20.02 -20.25 -37.05
CA GLN A 438 -18.77 -20.53 -37.76
C GLN A 438 -17.90 -21.58 -37.03
N GLN A 439 -18.20 -21.88 -35.77
CA GLN A 439 -17.45 -22.85 -34.97
C GLN A 439 -17.95 -24.29 -35.21
N THR A 440 -17.08 -25.24 -34.87
CA THR A 440 -17.37 -26.68 -34.90
C THR A 440 -16.94 -27.35 -33.59
N GLY A 441 -17.29 -28.63 -33.43
CA GLY A 441 -16.84 -29.44 -32.31
C GLY A 441 -17.22 -28.90 -30.93
N ARG A 442 -16.29 -28.98 -29.98
CA ARG A 442 -16.48 -28.60 -28.58
C ARG A 442 -16.84 -27.12 -28.40
N LEU A 443 -16.13 -26.22 -29.08
CA LEU A 443 -16.31 -24.78 -28.95
C LEU A 443 -17.73 -24.35 -29.36
N ARG A 444 -18.23 -24.90 -30.48
CA ARG A 444 -19.64 -24.72 -30.89
C ARG A 444 -20.60 -25.20 -29.82
N GLY A 445 -20.34 -26.37 -29.24
CA GLY A 445 -21.20 -26.97 -28.22
C GLY A 445 -21.36 -26.09 -26.97
N ILE A 446 -20.25 -25.57 -26.45
CA ILE A 446 -20.23 -24.68 -25.28
C ILE A 446 -20.92 -23.35 -25.60
N ALA A 447 -20.64 -22.78 -26.77
CA ALA A 447 -21.22 -21.50 -27.17
C ALA A 447 -22.74 -21.61 -27.44
N ALA A 448 -23.19 -22.69 -28.08
CA ALA A 448 -24.61 -22.97 -28.29
C ALA A 448 -25.38 -23.11 -26.97
N GLN A 449 -24.78 -23.76 -25.96
CA GLN A 449 -25.36 -23.83 -24.63
C GLN A 449 -25.55 -22.44 -24.00
N GLN A 450 -24.57 -21.54 -24.16
CA GLN A 450 -24.66 -20.18 -23.63
C GLN A 450 -25.73 -19.34 -24.32
N ILE A 451 -25.84 -19.46 -25.64
CA ILE A 451 -26.91 -18.82 -26.42
C ILE A 451 -28.27 -19.32 -25.93
N GLY A 452 -28.44 -20.64 -25.79
CA GLY A 452 -29.67 -21.23 -25.27
C GLY A 452 -30.04 -20.73 -23.88
N ASN A 453 -29.08 -20.70 -22.94
CA ASN A 453 -29.31 -20.15 -21.61
C ASN A 453 -29.69 -18.66 -21.64
N LYS A 454 -29.06 -17.86 -22.50
CA LYS A 454 -29.35 -16.43 -22.62
C LYS A 454 -30.74 -16.17 -23.19
N LEU A 455 -31.11 -16.89 -24.26
CA LEU A 455 -32.43 -16.82 -24.89
C LEU A 455 -33.54 -17.27 -23.93
N ALA A 456 -33.30 -18.34 -23.15
CA ALA A 456 -34.24 -18.79 -22.13
C ALA A 456 -34.46 -17.72 -21.05
N GLY A 457 -33.39 -17.04 -20.61
CA GLY A 457 -33.47 -15.91 -19.69
C GLY A 457 -34.22 -14.69 -20.27
N GLN A 458 -34.34 -14.58 -21.60
CA GLN A 458 -35.12 -13.56 -22.30
C GLN A 458 -36.56 -14.00 -22.62
N GLY A 459 -36.94 -15.23 -22.28
CA GLY A 459 -38.26 -15.79 -22.56
C GLY A 459 -38.41 -16.45 -23.94
N SER A 460 -37.33 -16.51 -24.73
CA SER A 460 -37.31 -17.15 -26.06
C SER A 460 -37.05 -18.65 -25.94
N TYR A 461 -37.94 -19.38 -25.27
CA TYR A 461 -37.68 -20.76 -24.87
C TYR A 461 -37.60 -21.76 -26.04
N GLU A 462 -38.39 -21.60 -27.10
CA GLU A 462 -38.34 -22.48 -28.27
C GLU A 462 -36.99 -22.37 -28.98
N GLU A 463 -36.56 -21.15 -29.29
CA GLU A 463 -35.26 -20.87 -29.90
C GLU A 463 -34.11 -21.32 -28.99
N ALA A 464 -34.24 -21.14 -27.66
CA ALA A 464 -33.27 -21.62 -26.70
C ALA A 464 -33.07 -23.14 -26.78
N ILE A 465 -34.15 -23.91 -26.95
CA ILE A 465 -34.08 -25.36 -27.10
C ILE A 465 -33.47 -25.74 -28.45
N GLU A 466 -33.78 -25.04 -29.53
CA GLU A 466 -33.12 -25.25 -30.82
C GLU A 466 -31.60 -25.10 -30.72
N TRP A 467 -31.13 -24.03 -30.05
CA TRP A 467 -29.70 -23.85 -29.76
C TRP A 467 -29.14 -24.97 -28.89
N ALA A 468 -29.83 -25.34 -27.81
CA ALA A 468 -29.42 -26.43 -26.94
C ALA A 468 -29.29 -27.78 -27.69
N ALA A 469 -30.13 -28.02 -28.71
CA ALA A 469 -30.09 -29.21 -29.55
C ALA A 469 -28.86 -29.25 -30.48
N THR A 470 -28.28 -28.09 -30.81
CA THR A 470 -27.02 -28.02 -31.58
C THR A 470 -25.76 -28.19 -30.73
N GLY A 471 -25.92 -28.27 -29.41
CA GLY A 471 -24.84 -28.42 -28.44
C GLY A 471 -24.17 -29.80 -28.45
N THR A 472 -23.07 -29.93 -27.72
CA THR A 472 -22.38 -31.23 -27.51
C THR A 472 -22.86 -31.96 -26.25
N LEU A 473 -23.67 -31.32 -25.42
CA LEU A 473 -24.25 -31.95 -24.23
C LEU A 473 -25.29 -33.00 -24.63
N PRO A 474 -25.43 -34.09 -23.84
CA PRO A 474 -26.57 -34.97 -23.98
C PRO A 474 -27.87 -34.16 -23.92
N PRO A 475 -28.85 -34.42 -24.81
CA PRO A 475 -30.12 -33.69 -24.84
C PRO A 475 -30.78 -33.59 -23.46
N GLU A 476 -30.65 -34.63 -22.63
CA GLU A 476 -31.11 -34.70 -21.23
C GLU A 476 -30.59 -33.54 -20.36
N GLN A 477 -29.31 -33.19 -20.47
CA GLN A 477 -28.73 -32.09 -19.72
C GLN A 477 -29.06 -30.73 -20.35
N ALA A 478 -29.07 -30.69 -21.68
CA ALA A 478 -29.24 -29.45 -22.45
C ALA A 478 -30.63 -28.81 -22.22
N TYR A 479 -31.70 -29.61 -22.16
CA TYR A 479 -33.06 -29.04 -22.02
C TYR A 479 -33.52 -28.87 -20.58
N THR A 480 -32.93 -29.57 -19.60
CA THR A 480 -33.39 -29.55 -18.20
C THR A 480 -33.51 -28.12 -17.65
N ASN A 481 -32.47 -27.30 -17.80
CA ASN A 481 -32.49 -25.92 -17.29
C ASN A 481 -33.50 -25.03 -18.02
N ILE A 482 -33.61 -25.17 -19.35
CA ILE A 482 -34.50 -24.36 -20.18
C ILE A 482 -35.96 -24.71 -19.90
N LEU A 483 -36.31 -26.00 -19.90
CA LEU A 483 -37.66 -26.48 -19.59
C LEU A 483 -38.07 -26.16 -18.16
N TYR A 484 -37.13 -26.22 -17.22
CA TYR A 484 -37.38 -25.77 -15.85
C TYR A 484 -37.80 -24.30 -15.82
N GLN A 485 -37.00 -23.41 -16.41
CA GLN A 485 -37.30 -21.97 -16.46
C GLN A 485 -38.60 -21.69 -17.23
N TRP A 486 -38.81 -22.35 -18.37
CA TRP A 486 -40.03 -22.22 -19.15
C TRP A 486 -41.26 -22.63 -18.33
N SER A 487 -41.20 -23.74 -17.60
CA SER A 487 -42.33 -24.22 -16.81
C SER A 487 -42.74 -23.31 -15.64
N LYS A 488 -41.78 -22.51 -15.13
CA LYS A 488 -42.04 -21.49 -14.10
C LYS A 488 -42.79 -20.29 -14.69
N THR A 489 -42.50 -19.93 -15.93
CA THR A 489 -43.13 -18.80 -16.64
C THR A 489 -44.45 -19.20 -17.30
N ASP A 490 -44.45 -20.30 -18.05
CA ASP A 490 -45.62 -20.86 -18.75
C ASP A 490 -45.53 -22.40 -18.79
N SER A 491 -46.11 -23.04 -17.77
CA SER A 491 -46.14 -24.50 -17.67
C SER A 491 -46.94 -25.18 -18.78
N ALA A 492 -47.93 -24.51 -19.36
CA ALA A 492 -48.77 -25.10 -20.40
C ALA A 492 -48.01 -25.15 -21.73
N ALA A 493 -47.33 -24.06 -22.10
CA ALA A 493 -46.48 -24.02 -23.29
C ALA A 493 -45.31 -25.01 -23.18
N ALA A 494 -44.62 -25.06 -22.04
CA ALA A 494 -43.54 -26.01 -21.82
C ALA A 494 -44.01 -27.48 -21.96
N ALA A 495 -45.20 -27.81 -21.43
CA ALA A 495 -45.78 -29.15 -21.57
C ALA A 495 -46.19 -29.45 -23.02
N ALA A 496 -46.82 -28.50 -23.70
CA ALA A 496 -47.22 -28.65 -25.11
C ALA A 496 -46.02 -28.86 -26.03
N TRP A 497 -44.94 -28.10 -25.82
CA TRP A 497 -43.67 -28.29 -26.53
C TRP A 497 -43.10 -29.68 -26.26
N LEU A 498 -43.07 -30.13 -25.00
CA LEU A 498 -42.56 -31.44 -24.62
C LEU A 498 -43.33 -32.57 -25.30
N ASP A 499 -44.66 -32.45 -25.37
CA ASP A 499 -45.54 -33.42 -26.03
C ASP A 499 -45.29 -33.47 -27.55
N GLY A 500 -45.11 -32.29 -28.18
CA GLY A 500 -44.83 -32.14 -29.62
C GLY A 500 -43.39 -32.43 -30.06
N SER A 501 -42.44 -32.50 -29.12
CA SER A 501 -41.02 -32.72 -29.42
C SER A 501 -40.73 -34.11 -30.02
N SER A 502 -39.60 -34.23 -30.73
CA SER A 502 -39.09 -35.50 -31.29
C SER A 502 -38.39 -36.40 -30.26
N LEU A 503 -38.47 -36.05 -28.97
CA LEU A 503 -37.88 -36.84 -27.89
C LEU A 503 -38.55 -38.20 -27.75
N THR A 504 -37.80 -39.18 -27.26
CA THR A 504 -38.36 -40.50 -26.94
C THR A 504 -39.39 -40.39 -25.82
N ASP A 505 -40.37 -41.30 -25.76
CA ASP A 505 -41.37 -41.33 -24.68
C ASP A 505 -40.72 -41.41 -23.30
N LYS A 506 -39.59 -42.12 -23.19
CA LYS A 506 -38.79 -42.19 -21.97
C LYS A 506 -38.30 -40.79 -21.57
N GLN A 507 -37.62 -40.07 -22.47
CA GLN A 507 -37.13 -38.71 -22.20
C GLN A 507 -38.26 -37.74 -21.85
N LYS A 508 -39.39 -37.81 -22.57
CA LYS A 508 -40.57 -36.99 -22.25
C LYS A 508 -41.07 -37.28 -20.82
N ASN A 509 -41.16 -38.55 -20.43
CA ASN A 509 -41.56 -38.94 -19.08
C ASN A 509 -40.55 -38.53 -18.00
N ASP A 510 -39.26 -38.61 -18.30
CA ASP A 510 -38.19 -38.18 -17.39
C ASP A 510 -38.29 -36.67 -17.13
N TYR A 511 -38.48 -35.86 -18.19
CA TYR A 511 -38.71 -34.41 -18.05
C TYR A 511 -40.00 -34.07 -17.32
N ARG A 512 -41.12 -34.73 -17.61
CA ARG A 512 -42.38 -34.53 -16.87
C ARG A 512 -42.21 -34.82 -15.39
N SER A 513 -41.48 -35.89 -15.06
CA SER A 513 -41.20 -36.27 -13.67
C SER A 513 -40.32 -35.24 -12.98
N PHE A 514 -39.26 -34.78 -13.66
CA PHE A 514 -38.41 -33.70 -13.20
C PHE A 514 -39.23 -32.42 -12.92
N LEU A 515 -40.03 -31.95 -13.86
CA LEU A 515 -40.83 -30.73 -13.70
C LEU A 515 -41.89 -30.83 -12.58
N LYS A 516 -42.42 -32.02 -12.28
CA LYS A 516 -43.33 -32.25 -11.14
C LYS A 516 -42.63 -32.19 -9.79
N ASN A 517 -41.37 -32.63 -9.72
CA ASN A 517 -40.63 -32.81 -8.47
C ASN A 517 -39.90 -31.54 -7.98
N PHE A 518 -39.83 -30.48 -8.80
CA PHE A 518 -39.28 -29.18 -8.40
C PHE A 518 -40.42 -28.16 -8.20
N PRO A 519 -41.02 -28.09 -6.99
CA PRO A 519 -42.15 -27.22 -6.72
C PRO A 519 -41.82 -25.73 -6.98
N ARG A 520 -42.87 -24.96 -7.30
CA ARG A 520 -42.83 -23.56 -7.75
C ARG A 520 -42.10 -22.64 -6.79
#